data_AF-A0AAX0VQD7-F1
#
_entry.id   AF-A0AAX0VQD7-F1
#
_cell.length_a   1.000
_cell.length_b   1.000
_cell.length_c   1.000
_cell.angle_alpha   90.00
_cell.angle_beta   90.00
_cell.angle_gamma   90.00
#
_symmetry.space_group_name_H-M   'P 1'
#
loop_
_entity.id
_entity.type
_entity.pdbx_description
1 polymer ?
#
loop_
_entity_poly.entity_id
_entity_poly.type
_entity_poly.pdbx_seq_one_letter_code
_entity_poly.pdbx_strand_id
1 'polypeptide(L)'
;MSEQAKRDKQDAIDAVVGGDLPRLEAALKRLSGSDPADFARITRDLLNTDQREQYAIVGFASMPDVFHADGKVYGAVYTNGDFLCKRAHQSGAGLPFAEVRSVVESVRQAFDQSVLDRVVALKEHIEQIEGVLTGHSFSDSRLANLAFTDLTKGQALMIAAITK
;
A
#
# COMPACT_ATOMS: atom_id res chain seq x y z
N MET A 1 -10.56 -5.71 -8.50
CA MET A 1 -9.62 -4.71 -9.02
C MET A 1 -10.25 -4.02 -10.22
N SER A 2 -10.26 -2.69 -10.26
CA SER A 2 -10.77 -1.91 -11.39
C SER A 2 -9.79 -1.96 -12.58
N GLU A 3 -10.27 -1.72 -13.79
CA GLU A 3 -9.38 -1.61 -14.96
C GLU A 3 -8.39 -0.44 -14.82
N GLN A 4 -8.77 0.62 -14.12
CA GLN A 4 -7.87 1.73 -13.82
C GLN A 4 -6.73 1.29 -12.89
N ALA A 5 -7.04 0.58 -11.81
CA ALA A 5 -6.03 0.06 -10.89
C ALA A 5 -5.05 -0.91 -11.57
N LYS A 6 -5.54 -1.76 -12.48
CA LYS A 6 -4.68 -2.64 -13.29
C LYS A 6 -3.69 -1.83 -14.14
N ARG A 7 -4.17 -0.76 -14.79
CA ARG A 7 -3.32 0.13 -15.59
C ARG A 7 -2.30 0.87 -14.74
N ASP A 8 -2.72 1.44 -13.61
CA ASP A 8 -1.81 2.17 -12.72
C ASP A 8 -0.73 1.25 -12.12
N LYS A 9 -1.09 0.00 -11.78
CA LYS A 9 -0.12 -1.02 -11.37
C LYS A 9 0.86 -1.36 -12.50
N GLN A 10 0.35 -1.61 -13.71
CA GLN A 10 1.21 -1.93 -14.86
C GLN A 10 2.15 -0.77 -15.18
N ASP A 11 1.68 0.48 -15.11
CA ASP A 11 2.51 1.67 -15.31
C ASP A 11 3.68 1.75 -14.32
N ALA A 12 3.47 1.34 -13.07
CA ALA A 12 4.53 1.29 -12.07
C ALA A 12 5.58 0.22 -12.44
N ILE A 13 5.14 -0.95 -12.91
CA ILE A 13 6.03 -2.03 -13.37
C ILE A 13 6.81 -1.57 -14.62
N ASP A 14 6.11 -0.99 -15.59
CA ASP A 14 6.70 -0.49 -16.83
C ASP A 14 7.71 0.63 -16.57
N ALA A 15 7.49 1.46 -15.55
CA ALA A 15 8.46 2.47 -15.13
C ALA A 15 9.76 1.83 -14.60
N VAL A 16 9.66 0.76 -13.81
CA VAL A 16 10.84 0.00 -13.34
C VAL A 16 11.55 -0.67 -14.52
N VAL A 17 10.81 -1.32 -15.42
CA VAL A 17 11.36 -1.94 -16.64
C VAL A 17 12.03 -0.89 -17.53
N GLY A 18 11.41 0.28 -17.68
CA GLY A 18 11.92 1.39 -18.48
C GLY A 18 13.05 2.20 -17.83
N GLY A 19 13.32 2.01 -16.54
CA GLY A 19 14.31 2.81 -15.81
C GLY A 19 13.88 4.27 -15.60
N ASP A 20 12.58 4.53 -15.48
CA ASP A 20 12.00 5.88 -15.39
C ASP A 20 11.47 6.17 -13.97
N LEU A 21 12.32 6.80 -13.15
CA LEU A 21 12.02 7.11 -11.76
C LEU A 21 10.87 8.13 -11.61
N PRO A 22 10.81 9.24 -12.36
CA PRO A 22 9.64 10.14 -12.33
C PRO A 22 8.33 9.46 -12.69
N ARG A 23 8.33 8.57 -13.69
CA ARG A 23 7.14 7.80 -14.07
C ARG A 23 6.73 6.84 -12.95
N LEU A 24 7.69 6.21 -12.27
CA LEU A 24 7.41 5.34 -11.12
C LEU A 24 6.71 6.12 -10.01
N GLU A 25 7.24 7.28 -9.62
CA GLU A 25 6.63 8.12 -8.58
C GLU A 25 5.18 8.49 -8.94
N ALA A 26 4.96 8.94 -10.18
CA ALA A 26 3.64 9.33 -10.65
C ALA A 26 2.67 8.14 -10.68
N ALA A 27 3.12 6.95 -11.09
CA ALA A 27 2.28 5.75 -11.11
C ALA A 27 1.90 5.29 -9.70
N LEU A 28 2.84 5.31 -8.75
CA LEU A 28 2.59 4.95 -7.35
C LEU A 28 1.57 5.90 -6.70
N LYS A 29 1.66 7.21 -6.96
CA LYS A 29 0.69 8.21 -6.49
C LYS A 29 -0.72 7.98 -7.05
N ARG A 30 -0.86 7.53 -8.30
CA ARG A 30 -2.16 7.17 -8.88
C ARG A 30 -2.69 5.89 -8.24
N LEU A 31 -1.82 4.87 -8.14
CA LEU A 31 -2.18 3.56 -7.60
C LEU A 31 -2.67 3.66 -6.15
N SER A 32 -2.03 4.49 -5.31
CA SER A 32 -2.47 4.70 -3.93
C SER A 32 -3.90 5.24 -3.83
N GLY A 33 -4.37 6.00 -4.83
CA GLY A 33 -5.75 6.46 -4.91
C GLY A 33 -6.71 5.42 -5.47
N SER A 34 -6.28 4.62 -6.45
CA SER A 34 -7.16 3.66 -7.13
C SER A 34 -7.29 2.30 -6.45
N ASP A 35 -6.20 1.81 -5.84
CA ASP A 35 -6.13 0.51 -5.15
C ASP A 35 -5.04 0.54 -4.05
N PRO A 36 -5.41 0.98 -2.83
CA PRO A 36 -4.50 1.02 -1.69
C PRO A 36 -3.86 -0.32 -1.33
N ALA A 37 -4.54 -1.44 -1.58
CA ALA A 37 -4.03 -2.76 -1.24
C ALA A 37 -2.89 -3.16 -2.18
N ASP A 38 -3.05 -2.92 -3.47
CA ASP A 38 -1.98 -3.14 -4.45
C ASP A 38 -0.86 -2.12 -4.33
N PHE A 39 -1.16 -0.88 -3.99
CA PHE A 39 -0.15 0.10 -3.61
C PHE A 39 0.73 -0.40 -2.44
N ALA A 40 0.11 -0.89 -1.36
CA ALA A 40 0.84 -1.42 -0.21
C ALA A 40 1.71 -2.64 -0.59
N ARG A 41 1.17 -3.53 -1.44
CA ARG A 41 1.86 -4.72 -1.94
C ARG A 41 3.07 -4.36 -2.81
N ILE A 42 2.89 -3.55 -3.85
CA ILE A 42 3.97 -3.23 -4.78
C ILE A 42 5.09 -2.44 -4.09
N THR A 43 4.74 -1.49 -3.22
CA THR A 43 5.73 -0.72 -2.46
C THR A 43 6.50 -1.58 -1.47
N ARG A 44 5.88 -2.61 -0.89
CA ARG A 44 6.59 -3.60 -0.07
C ARG A 44 7.57 -4.39 -0.94
N ASP A 45 7.14 -4.86 -2.10
CA ASP A 45 7.98 -5.67 -2.98
C ASP A 45 9.15 -4.84 -3.55
N LEU A 46 8.93 -3.57 -3.89
CA LEU A 46 9.97 -2.60 -4.30
C LEU A 46 11.03 -2.35 -3.22
N LEU A 47 10.67 -2.46 -1.94
CA LEU A 47 11.59 -2.25 -0.81
C LEU A 47 12.22 -3.55 -0.28
N ASN A 48 11.63 -4.70 -0.62
CA ASN A 48 12.07 -5.99 -0.12
C ASN A 48 13.30 -6.49 -0.89
N THR A 49 14.47 -6.37 -0.28
CA THR A 49 15.74 -6.89 -0.82
C THR A 49 15.97 -8.38 -0.52
N ASP A 50 15.19 -8.97 0.39
CA ASP A 50 15.27 -10.39 0.78
C ASP A 50 14.44 -11.31 -0.15
N GLN A 51 14.17 -10.86 -1.38
CA GLN A 51 13.39 -11.63 -2.33
C GLN A 51 14.13 -12.91 -2.74
N ARG A 52 13.38 -14.01 -2.81
CA ARG A 52 13.91 -15.29 -3.29
C ARG A 52 14.08 -15.24 -4.80
N GLU A 53 15.12 -15.90 -5.31
CA GLU A 53 15.32 -16.06 -6.75
C GLU A 53 14.39 -17.15 -7.34
N GLN A 54 14.00 -18.12 -6.51
CA GLN A 54 13.14 -19.24 -6.90
C GLN A 54 11.85 -19.30 -6.07
N TYR A 55 10.74 -19.54 -6.75
CA TYR A 55 9.40 -19.66 -6.16
C TYR A 55 8.78 -20.99 -6.54
N ALA A 56 8.37 -21.78 -5.54
CA ALA A 56 7.60 -22.99 -5.80
C ALA A 56 6.22 -22.63 -6.37
N ILE A 57 5.80 -23.35 -7.41
CA ILE A 57 4.48 -23.21 -8.05
C ILE A 57 3.37 -23.64 -7.09
N VAL A 58 3.69 -24.53 -6.14
CA VAL A 58 2.76 -25.02 -5.12
C VAL A 58 3.01 -24.28 -3.80
N GLY A 59 2.09 -23.41 -3.39
CA GLY A 59 2.06 -22.83 -2.04
C GLY A 59 2.33 -21.33 -1.89
N PHE A 60 2.68 -20.60 -2.97
CA PHE A 60 2.77 -19.13 -2.92
C PHE A 60 1.54 -18.46 -3.54
N ALA A 61 0.93 -17.53 -2.79
CA ALA A 61 -0.29 -16.82 -3.20
C ALA A 61 -0.04 -15.72 -4.26
N SER A 62 1.20 -15.26 -4.45
CA SER A 62 1.59 -14.30 -5.49
C SER A 62 3.10 -14.33 -5.68
N MET A 63 3.56 -14.37 -6.94
CA MET A 63 4.94 -14.06 -7.29
C MET A 63 5.12 -12.54 -7.29
N PRO A 64 6.24 -11.99 -6.77
CA PRO A 64 6.52 -10.55 -6.82
C PRO A 64 6.59 -10.02 -8.26
N ASP A 65 6.08 -8.81 -8.50
CA ASP A 65 6.14 -8.19 -9.84
C ASP A 65 7.51 -7.55 -10.15
N VAL A 66 8.38 -7.45 -9.15
CA VAL A 66 9.73 -6.86 -9.23
C VAL A 66 10.77 -7.81 -8.64
N PHE A 67 12.02 -7.64 -9.07
CA PHE A 67 13.16 -8.47 -8.68
C PHE A 67 14.38 -7.58 -8.37
N HIS A 68 15.10 -7.89 -7.29
CA HIS A 68 16.30 -7.15 -6.90
C HIS A 68 17.56 -7.89 -7.31
N ALA A 69 18.47 -7.21 -8.00
CA ALA A 69 19.78 -7.72 -8.38
C ALA A 69 20.77 -6.55 -8.53
N ASP A 70 22.05 -6.77 -8.23
CA ASP A 70 23.13 -5.81 -8.51
C ASP A 70 22.88 -4.37 -7.99
N GLY A 71 22.21 -4.24 -6.83
CA GLY A 71 21.86 -2.93 -6.25
C GLY A 71 20.76 -2.15 -6.98
N LYS A 72 20.03 -2.83 -7.87
CA LYS A 72 18.93 -2.29 -8.68
C LYS A 72 17.65 -3.11 -8.50
N VAL A 73 16.54 -2.48 -8.85
CA VAL A 73 15.22 -3.07 -8.91
C VAL A 73 14.81 -3.20 -10.38
N TYR A 74 14.38 -4.40 -10.76
CA TYR A 74 13.98 -4.75 -12.12
C TYR A 74 12.52 -5.22 -12.13
N GLY A 75 11.88 -5.19 -13.30
CA GLY A 75 10.65 -5.96 -13.48
C GLY A 75 10.96 -7.45 -13.42
N ALA A 76 10.11 -8.25 -12.78
CA ALA A 76 10.30 -9.70 -12.67
C ALA A 76 9.63 -10.45 -13.82
N VAL A 77 10.37 -11.34 -14.47
CA VAL A 77 9.83 -12.31 -15.42
C VAL A 77 10.13 -13.72 -14.92
N TYR A 78 9.11 -14.58 -14.90
CA TYR A 78 9.21 -15.92 -14.32
C TYR A 78 9.33 -17.00 -15.39
N THR A 79 10.50 -17.63 -15.46
CA THR A 79 10.76 -18.77 -16.35
C THR A 79 10.62 -20.09 -15.57
N ASN A 80 10.55 -21.21 -16.29
CA ASN A 80 10.56 -22.52 -15.65
C ASN A 80 11.92 -22.75 -14.97
N GLY A 81 11.89 -23.00 -13.66
CA GLY A 81 13.04 -23.47 -12.89
C GLY A 81 13.01 -24.98 -12.68
N ASP A 82 13.79 -25.47 -11.72
CA ASP A 82 13.84 -26.88 -11.35
C ASP A 82 12.55 -27.33 -10.66
N PHE A 83 12.13 -28.58 -10.91
CA PHE A 83 11.01 -29.31 -10.28
C PHE A 83 9.91 -28.45 -9.61
N LEU A 84 8.85 -28.12 -10.36
CA LEU A 84 7.71 -27.32 -9.90
C LEU A 84 8.08 -25.94 -9.32
N CYS A 85 9.21 -25.35 -9.71
CA CYS A 85 9.58 -23.98 -9.36
C CYS A 85 9.64 -23.05 -10.58
N LYS A 86 9.48 -21.76 -10.33
CA LYS A 86 9.72 -20.66 -11.26
C LYS A 86 10.93 -19.86 -10.79
N ARG A 87 11.77 -19.43 -11.73
CA ARG A 87 12.92 -18.55 -11.44
C ARG A 87 12.62 -17.13 -11.91
N ALA A 88 12.86 -16.17 -11.03
CA ALA A 88 12.74 -14.75 -11.37
C ALA A 88 13.96 -14.33 -12.22
N HIS A 89 13.69 -13.58 -13.28
CA HIS A 89 14.70 -12.95 -14.10
C HIS A 89 14.44 -11.45 -14.19
N GLN A 90 15.52 -10.69 -14.26
CA GLN A 90 15.47 -9.26 -14.49
C GLN A 90 14.90 -8.94 -15.88
N SER A 91 14.05 -7.92 -15.94
CA SER A 91 13.52 -7.35 -17.17
C SER A 91 13.76 -5.85 -17.22
N GLY A 92 14.24 -5.39 -18.37
CA GLY A 92 14.46 -3.97 -18.65
C GLY A 92 15.75 -3.39 -18.10
N ALA A 93 15.82 -2.06 -18.04
CA ALA A 93 16.98 -1.31 -17.58
C ALA A 93 17.13 -1.34 -16.05
N GLY A 94 16.01 -1.46 -15.34
CA GLY A 94 15.93 -1.37 -13.88
C GLY A 94 16.20 0.03 -13.35
N LEU A 95 16.01 0.20 -12.05
CA LEU A 95 16.25 1.44 -11.32
C LEU A 95 17.20 1.23 -10.14
N PRO A 96 18.09 2.18 -9.81
CA PRO A 96 18.92 2.10 -8.61
C PRO A 96 18.07 1.94 -7.34
N PHE A 97 18.37 0.97 -6.49
CA PHE A 97 17.57 0.68 -5.30
C PHE A 97 17.49 1.87 -4.34
N ALA A 98 18.59 2.63 -4.17
CA ALA A 98 18.61 3.81 -3.32
C ALA A 98 17.59 4.88 -3.78
N GLU A 99 17.46 5.08 -5.08
CA GLU A 99 16.52 6.04 -5.67
C GLU A 99 15.07 5.53 -5.55
N VAL A 100 14.84 4.26 -5.86
CA VAL A 100 13.53 3.62 -5.68
C VAL A 100 13.09 3.70 -4.23
N ARG A 101 13.99 3.41 -3.29
CA ARG A 101 13.71 3.50 -1.85
C ARG A 101 13.27 4.89 -1.46
N SER A 102 14.02 5.92 -1.86
CA SER A 102 13.68 7.31 -1.55
C SER A 102 12.31 7.72 -2.09
N VAL A 103 12.00 7.33 -3.33
CA VAL A 103 10.70 7.64 -3.95
C VAL A 103 9.57 6.89 -3.25
N VAL A 104 9.73 5.59 -3.01
CA VAL A 104 8.70 4.76 -2.38
C VAL A 104 8.42 5.22 -0.95
N GLU A 105 9.46 5.53 -0.16
CA GLU A 105 9.31 6.06 1.21
C GLU A 105 8.56 7.40 1.19
N SER A 106 8.91 8.31 0.28
CA SER A 106 8.22 9.61 0.12
C SER A 106 6.74 9.45 -0.25
N VAL A 107 6.41 8.61 -1.24
CA VAL A 107 5.03 8.38 -1.66
C VAL A 107 4.22 7.68 -0.57
N ARG A 108 4.82 6.71 0.15
CA ARG A 108 4.19 6.06 1.31
C ARG A 108 3.89 7.07 2.41
N GLN A 109 4.85 7.91 2.78
CA GLN A 109 4.65 8.94 3.79
C GLN A 109 3.51 9.90 3.42
N ALA A 110 3.43 10.33 2.16
CA ALA A 110 2.34 11.19 1.70
C ALA A 110 0.97 10.48 1.75
N PHE A 111 0.94 9.19 1.41
CA PHE A 111 -0.28 8.39 1.51
C PHE A 111 -0.70 8.17 2.96
N ASP A 112 0.23 7.80 3.85
CA ASP A 112 -0.02 7.59 5.28
C ASP A 112 -0.53 8.87 5.94
N GLN A 113 0.04 10.03 5.59
CA GLN A 113 -0.47 11.33 6.03
C GLN A 113 -1.91 11.57 5.55
N SER A 114 -2.22 11.26 4.28
CA SER A 114 -3.59 11.39 3.76
C SER A 114 -4.58 10.48 4.49
N VAL A 115 -4.17 9.26 4.86
CA VAL A 115 -4.99 8.35 5.66
C VAL A 115 -5.16 8.90 7.08
N LEU A 116 -4.09 9.41 7.69
CA LEU A 116 -4.13 10.03 9.01
C LEU A 116 -5.11 11.21 9.04
N ASP A 117 -5.07 12.09 8.04
CA ASP A 117 -5.98 13.24 7.94
C ASP A 117 -7.45 12.78 7.90
N ARG A 118 -7.75 11.71 7.15
CA ARG A 118 -9.10 11.11 7.12
C ARG A 118 -9.50 10.52 8.46
N VAL A 119 -8.58 9.84 9.14
CA VAL A 119 -8.83 9.27 10.47
C VAL A 119 -9.07 10.40 11.48
N VAL A 120 -8.33 11.50 11.41
CA VAL A 120 -8.56 12.68 12.26
C VAL A 120 -9.92 13.30 12.00
N ALA A 121 -10.33 13.45 10.73
CA ALA A 121 -11.65 13.98 10.36
C ALA A 121 -12.82 13.12 10.90
N LEU A 122 -12.62 11.82 11.15
CA LEU A 122 -13.64 11.00 11.83
C LEU A 122 -14.04 11.57 13.19
N LYS A 123 -13.12 12.23 13.92
CA LYS A 123 -13.44 12.85 15.21
C LYS A 123 -14.53 13.92 15.05
N GLU A 124 -14.39 14.79 14.06
CA GLU A 124 -15.35 15.86 13.81
C GLU A 124 -16.73 15.28 13.50
N HIS A 125 -16.79 14.20 12.72
CA HIS A 125 -18.05 13.50 12.43
C HIS A 125 -18.62 12.80 13.67
N ILE A 126 -17.79 12.19 14.51
CA ILE A 126 -18.22 11.58 15.78
C ILE A 126 -18.83 12.64 16.70
N GLU A 127 -18.16 13.78 16.88
CA GLU A 127 -18.63 14.90 17.72
C GLU A 127 -19.94 15.52 17.19
N GLN A 128 -20.10 15.64 15.87
CA GLN A 128 -21.36 16.08 15.27
C GLN A 128 -22.52 15.13 15.58
N ILE A 129 -22.29 13.82 15.49
CA ILE A 129 -23.29 12.80 15.81
C ILE A 129 -23.62 12.84 17.31
N GLU A 130 -22.63 13.06 18.18
CA GLU A 130 -22.82 13.25 19.63
C GLU A 130 -23.71 14.44 19.95
N GLY A 131 -23.49 15.59 19.29
CA GLY A 131 -24.34 16.76 19.46
C GLY A 131 -25.81 16.51 19.08
N VAL A 132 -26.08 15.66 18.08
CA VAL A 132 -27.46 15.30 17.70
C VAL A 132 -28.06 14.32 18.70
N LEU A 133 -27.32 13.27 19.08
CA LEU A 133 -27.85 12.18 19.91
C LEU A 133 -28.02 12.56 21.38
N THR A 134 -27.29 13.54 21.89
CA THR A 134 -27.44 14.03 23.28
C THR A 134 -28.78 14.72 23.55
N GLY A 135 -29.52 15.13 22.51
CA GLY A 135 -30.89 15.67 22.62
C GLY A 135 -32.01 14.64 22.77
N HIS A 136 -31.70 13.33 22.76
CA HIS A 136 -32.68 12.24 22.85
C HIS A 136 -32.97 11.80 24.30
N SER A 137 -33.80 10.76 24.47
CA SER A 137 -34.23 10.27 25.80
C SER A 137 -33.04 9.82 26.68
N PHE A 138 -33.22 9.77 28.01
CA PHE A 138 -32.17 9.38 28.96
C PHE A 138 -31.59 7.97 28.71
N SER A 139 -32.39 7.04 28.20
CA SER A 139 -31.94 5.71 27.80
C SER A 139 -31.11 5.75 26.51
N ASP A 140 -31.49 6.58 25.56
CA ASP A 140 -30.80 6.73 24.27
C ASP A 140 -29.44 7.42 24.46
N SER A 141 -29.36 8.40 25.36
CA SER A 141 -28.11 9.11 25.66
C SER A 141 -27.04 8.20 26.30
N ARG A 142 -27.43 7.21 27.12
CA ARG A 142 -26.48 6.22 27.67
C ARG A 142 -25.92 5.29 26.60
N LEU A 143 -26.77 4.79 25.69
CA LEU A 143 -26.32 3.93 24.59
C LEU A 143 -25.44 4.70 23.61
N ALA A 144 -25.81 5.95 23.30
CA ALA A 144 -25.00 6.84 22.47
C ALA A 144 -23.61 7.08 23.09
N ASN A 145 -23.53 7.42 24.38
CA ASN A 145 -22.26 7.62 25.08
C ASN A 145 -21.32 6.39 25.06
N LEU A 146 -21.89 5.19 25.16
CA LEU A 146 -21.11 3.94 25.05
C LEU A 146 -20.54 3.79 23.64
N ALA A 147 -21.37 4.00 22.60
CA ALA A 147 -20.92 3.96 21.21
C ALA A 147 -19.83 5.00 20.92
N PHE A 148 -19.97 6.23 21.43
CA PHE A 148 -18.94 7.27 21.25
C PHE A 148 -17.62 6.91 21.91
N THR A 149 -17.66 6.37 23.13
CA THR A 149 -16.45 5.91 23.83
C THR A 149 -15.70 4.86 23.00
N ASP A 150 -16.40 3.91 22.40
CA ASP A 150 -15.78 2.87 21.58
C ASP A 150 -15.27 3.41 20.23
N LEU A 151 -15.99 4.35 19.61
CA LEU A 151 -15.53 5.04 18.39
C LEU A 151 -14.26 5.86 18.64
N THR A 152 -14.18 6.61 19.75
CA THR A 152 -12.98 7.37 20.12
C THR A 152 -11.79 6.46 20.37
N LYS A 153 -11.98 5.33 21.07
CA LYS A 153 -10.92 4.32 21.26
C LYS A 153 -10.47 3.74 19.93
N GLY A 154 -11.41 3.37 19.05
CA GLY A 154 -11.13 2.86 17.72
C GLY A 154 -10.31 3.85 16.88
N GLN A 155 -10.67 5.13 16.93
CA GLN A 155 -9.91 6.20 16.27
C GLN A 155 -8.48 6.29 16.77
N ALA A 156 -8.28 6.30 18.10
CA ALA A 156 -6.94 6.33 18.68
C ALA A 156 -6.08 5.13 18.26
N LEU A 157 -6.67 3.94 18.17
CA LEU A 157 -6.00 2.74 17.68
C LEU A 157 -5.63 2.85 16.19
N MET A 158 -6.48 3.44 15.36
CA MET A 158 -6.17 3.69 13.95
C MET A 158 -5.02 4.68 13.78
N ILE A 159 -5.02 5.79 14.52
CA ILE A 159 -3.91 6.75 14.52
C ILE A 159 -2.61 6.04 14.90
N ALA A 160 -2.62 5.27 15.99
CA ALA A 160 -1.46 4.53 16.46
C ALA A 160 -0.99 3.43 15.49
N ALA A 161 -1.84 2.92 14.62
CA ALA A 161 -1.46 1.95 13.59
C ALA A 161 -0.76 2.60 12.39
N ILE A 162 -1.07 3.87 12.10
CA ILE A 162 -0.50 4.62 10.96
C ILE A 162 0.82 5.29 11.33
N THR A 163 0.97 5.73 12.58
CA THR A 163 2.16 6.49 13.04
C THR A 163 3.29 5.63 13.61
N LYS A 164 3.19 4.30 13.50
CA LYS A 164 4.22 3.34 13.93
C LYS A 164 5.21 3.01 12.82
#